data_AF-A0A532F2R6-F1
#
_entry.id   AF-A0A532F2R6-F1
#
_cell.length_a   1.000
_cell.length_b   1.000
_cell.length_c   1.000
_cell.angle_alpha   90.00
_cell.angle_beta   90.00
_cell.angle_gamma   90.00
#
_symmetry.space_group_name_H-M   'P 1'
#
loop_
_entity.id
_entity.type
_entity.pdbx_description
1 polymer ?
#
loop_
_entity_poly.entity_id
_entity_poly.type
_entity_poly.pdbx_seq_one_letter_code
_entity_poly.pdbx_strand_id
1 'polypeptide(L)'
;MEAQVSEGLEVQHKGERFSLIDPPDLPERPERPNRPVILALACFLALAGGVGAGAAREQLDETIRNSDQLAQVARIAPLAVIPHLPTEDEVTRSMWRRRAIRWAGAGSIVAGVALSHYLWLPLDVVWFAALRKLGLS
;
A
#
# COMPACT_ATOMS: atom_id res chain seq x y z
N MET A 1 -5.38 68.89 -19.64
CA MET A 1 -5.41 68.01 -20.83
C MET A 1 -5.48 66.51 -20.48
N GLU A 2 -5.28 66.11 -19.22
CA GLU A 2 -5.41 64.68 -18.83
C GLU A 2 -6.86 64.22 -18.64
N ALA A 3 -7.77 65.10 -18.22
CA ALA A 3 -9.18 64.77 -18.01
C ALA A 3 -9.95 64.36 -19.29
N GLN A 4 -9.63 64.96 -20.44
CA GLN A 4 -10.22 64.59 -21.74
C GLN A 4 -9.73 63.24 -22.26
N VAL A 5 -8.54 62.80 -21.84
CA VAL A 5 -8.00 61.49 -22.19
C VAL A 5 -8.67 60.40 -21.34
N SER A 6 -9.00 60.69 -20.07
CA SER A 6 -9.76 59.76 -19.21
C SER A 6 -11.22 59.59 -19.65
N GLU A 7 -11.91 60.65 -20.09
CA GLU A 7 -13.29 60.58 -20.60
C GLU A 7 -13.39 59.75 -21.90
N GLY A 8 -12.41 59.89 -22.80
CA GLY A 8 -12.34 59.11 -24.04
C GLY A 8 -12.09 57.60 -23.84
N LEU A 9 -11.63 57.19 -22.66
CA LEU A 9 -11.45 55.79 -22.27
C LEU A 9 -12.72 55.19 -21.66
N GLU A 10 -13.58 56.02 -21.04
CA GLU A 10 -14.90 55.62 -20.54
C GLU A 10 -15.89 55.40 -21.70
N VAL A 11 -15.88 56.30 -22.69
CA VAL A 11 -16.73 56.22 -23.90
C VAL A 11 -16.34 55.06 -24.81
N GLN A 12 -15.07 54.63 -24.80
CA GLN A 12 -14.62 53.56 -25.67
C GLN A 12 -15.20 52.19 -25.32
N HIS A 13 -15.89 52.04 -24.17
CA HIS A 13 -16.54 50.79 -23.75
C HIS A 13 -15.71 49.55 -24.11
N LYS A 14 -14.37 49.64 -23.98
CA LYS A 14 -13.46 48.49 -24.01
C LYS A 14 -13.47 47.83 -22.64
N GLY A 15 -14.66 47.74 -22.05
CA GLY A 15 -14.94 46.62 -21.17
C GLY A 15 -14.85 45.43 -22.09
N GLU A 16 -13.76 44.67 -21.99
CA GLU A 16 -13.68 43.33 -22.54
C GLU A 16 -14.91 42.60 -22.02
N ARG A 17 -15.97 42.59 -22.82
CA ARG A 17 -17.21 41.92 -22.47
C ARG A 17 -16.87 40.46 -22.65
N PHE A 18 -16.34 39.86 -21.59
CA PHE A 18 -16.09 38.43 -21.49
C PHE A 18 -17.43 37.75 -21.72
N SER A 19 -17.73 37.42 -22.98
CA SER A 19 -18.83 36.54 -23.30
C SER A 19 -18.37 35.16 -22.87
N LEU A 20 -19.09 34.57 -21.92
CA LEU A 20 -18.87 33.20 -21.53
C LEU A 20 -19.15 32.32 -22.76
N ILE A 21 -18.10 31.82 -23.42
CA ILE A 21 -18.23 30.98 -24.62
C ILE A 21 -18.64 29.57 -24.22
N ASP A 22 -18.07 29.06 -23.12
CA ASP A 22 -18.32 27.71 -22.60
C ASP A 22 -18.25 27.75 -21.07
N PRO A 23 -19.27 27.26 -20.33
CA PRO A 23 -19.18 27.11 -18.89
C PRO A 23 -18.05 26.12 -18.51
N PRO A 24 -17.42 26.30 -17.33
CA PRO A 24 -16.40 25.37 -16.88
C PRO A 24 -17.02 23.99 -16.63
N ASP A 25 -16.50 22.98 -17.33
CA ASP A 25 -16.89 21.60 -17.09
C ASP A 25 -16.42 21.12 -15.72
N LEU A 26 -17.30 20.41 -15.02
CA LEU A 26 -16.92 19.76 -13.77
C LEU A 26 -15.94 18.62 -14.07
N PRO A 27 -14.81 18.51 -13.34
CA PRO A 27 -13.87 17.43 -13.55
C PRO A 27 -14.52 16.09 -13.24
N GLU A 28 -14.75 15.27 -14.25
CA GLU A 28 -15.33 13.92 -14.12
C GLU A 28 -14.42 12.94 -13.36
N ARG A 29 -13.12 13.24 -13.30
CA ARG A 29 -12.11 12.42 -12.64
C ARG A 29 -11.16 13.30 -11.84
N PRO A 30 -10.73 12.83 -10.65
CA PRO A 30 -9.75 13.56 -9.86
C PRO A 30 -8.44 13.68 -10.63
N GLU A 31 -7.95 14.90 -10.85
CA GLU A 31 -6.67 15.18 -11.51
C GLU A 31 -5.48 14.62 -10.72
N ARG A 32 -5.54 14.73 -9.38
CA ARG A 32 -4.57 14.20 -8.40
C ARG A 32 -5.28 13.97 -7.06
N PRO A 33 -4.85 13.00 -6.23
CA PRO A 33 -3.82 11.98 -6.48
C PRO A 33 -4.38 10.72 -7.16
N ASN A 34 -3.52 10.03 -7.92
CA ASN A 34 -3.81 8.74 -8.55
C ASN A 34 -3.86 7.60 -7.52
N ARG A 35 -4.98 7.51 -6.80
CA ARG A 35 -5.24 6.50 -5.75
C ARG A 35 -4.92 5.04 -6.13
N PRO A 36 -5.23 4.52 -7.33
CA PRO A 36 -4.82 3.16 -7.74
C PRO A 36 -3.31 2.93 -7.71
N VAL A 37 -2.55 3.90 -8.19
CA VAL A 37 -1.08 3.80 -8.25
C VAL A 37 -0.50 3.77 -6.84
N ILE A 38 -1.03 4.59 -5.93
CA ILE A 38 -0.61 4.62 -4.53
C ILE A 38 -0.88 3.28 -3.85
N LEU A 39 -2.05 2.68 -4.04
CA LEU A 39 -2.38 1.39 -3.45
C LEU A 39 -1.51 0.25 -4.01
N ALA A 40 -1.30 0.24 -5.32
CA ALA A 40 -0.43 -0.75 -5.96
C ALA A 40 1.01 -0.64 -5.43
N LEU A 41 1.53 0.58 -5.32
CA LEU A 41 2.86 0.84 -4.77
C LEU A 41 2.94 0.45 -3.28
N ALA A 42 1.93 0.79 -2.47
CA ALA A 42 1.89 0.43 -1.06
C ALA A 42 1.86 -1.09 -0.86
N CYS A 43 1.07 -1.82 -1.65
CA CYS A 43 1.02 -3.28 -1.62
C CYS A 43 2.38 -3.88 -1.98
N PHE A 44 2.98 -3.40 -3.07
CA PHE A 44 4.30 -3.84 -3.50
C PHE A 44 5.38 -3.59 -2.43
N LEU A 45 5.42 -2.38 -1.88
CA LEU A 45 6.39 -2.02 -0.84
C LEU A 45 6.18 -2.80 0.46
N ALA A 46 4.93 -3.09 0.85
CA ALA A 46 4.65 -3.91 2.02
C ALA A 46 5.15 -5.35 1.84
N LEU A 47 4.94 -5.95 0.67
CA LEU A 47 5.42 -7.30 0.36
C LEU A 47 6.95 -7.35 0.27
N ALA A 48 7.54 -6.45 -0.52
CA ALA A 48 8.98 -6.36 -0.69
C ALA A 48 9.67 -6.05 0.65
N GLY A 49 9.11 -5.14 1.45
CA GLY A 49 9.59 -4.79 2.78
C GLY A 49 9.48 -5.96 3.76
N GLY A 50 8.36 -6.69 3.75
CA GLY A 50 8.17 -7.88 4.60
C GLY A 50 9.16 -9.00 4.29
N VAL A 51 9.28 -9.37 3.01
CA VAL A 51 10.23 -10.40 2.56
C VAL A 51 11.67 -9.94 2.80
N GLY A 52 11.98 -8.70 2.41
CA GLY A 52 13.32 -8.12 2.57
C GLY A 52 13.75 -8.04 4.02
N ALA A 53 12.87 -7.60 4.93
CA ALA A 53 13.16 -7.56 6.36
C ALA A 53 13.34 -8.96 6.95
N GLY A 54 12.56 -9.95 6.51
CA GLY A 54 12.72 -11.35 6.91
C GLY A 54 14.07 -11.92 6.47
N ALA A 55 14.42 -11.74 5.20
CA ALA A 55 15.70 -12.18 4.64
C ALA A 55 16.89 -11.48 5.33
N ALA A 56 16.80 -10.16 5.54
CA ALA A 56 17.83 -9.41 6.26
C ALA A 56 18.01 -9.91 7.70
N ARG A 57 16.92 -10.22 8.41
CA ARG A 57 17.01 -10.80 9.75
C ARG A 57 17.71 -12.16 9.77
N GLU A 58 17.41 -13.03 8.81
CA GLU A 58 18.07 -14.34 8.74
C GLU A 58 19.55 -14.21 8.38
N GLN A 59 19.90 -13.32 7.44
CA GLN A 59 21.29 -13.09 7.04
C GLN A 59 22.15 -12.48 8.17
N LEU A 60 21.54 -11.72 9.07
CA LEU A 60 22.20 -11.12 10.24
C LEU A 60 22.21 -12.05 11.46
N ASP A 61 21.54 -13.21 11.39
CA ASP A 61 21.53 -14.19 12.48
C ASP A 61 22.69 -15.16 12.33
N GLU A 62 23.67 -15.07 13.24
CA GLU A 62 24.84 -15.95 13.25
C GLU A 62 24.62 -17.24 14.07
N THR A 63 23.40 -17.50 14.53
CA THR A 63 23.09 -18.67 15.36
C THR A 63 23.19 -19.97 14.55
N ILE A 64 24.02 -20.90 15.02
CA ILE A 64 24.09 -22.27 14.50
C ILE A 64 22.87 -23.06 14.97
N ARG A 65 21.99 -23.44 14.04
CA ARG A 65 20.73 -24.16 14.33
C ARG A 65 20.73 -25.62 13.89
N ASN A 66 21.66 -26.00 13.00
CA ASN A 66 21.71 -27.33 12.40
C ASN A 66 23.03 -28.05 12.72
N SER A 67 22.97 -29.37 12.89
CA SER A 67 24.16 -30.23 13.04
C SER A 67 25.13 -30.10 11.88
N ASP A 68 24.61 -29.91 10.66
CA ASP A 68 25.41 -29.79 9.44
C ASP A 68 26.17 -28.47 9.40
N GLN A 69 25.55 -27.37 9.86
CA GLN A 69 26.21 -26.08 10.01
C GLN A 69 27.34 -26.17 11.04
N LEU A 70 27.10 -26.84 12.17
CA LEU A 70 28.12 -27.07 13.18
C LEU A 70 29.29 -27.88 12.61
N ALA A 71 29.02 -28.94 11.84
CA ALA A 71 30.05 -29.77 11.22
C ALA A 71 30.91 -29.00 10.22
N GLN A 72 30.30 -28.09 9.44
CA GLN A 72 31.01 -27.24 8.49
C GLN A 72 31.94 -26.24 9.18
N VAL A 73 31.47 -25.60 10.26
CA VAL A 73 32.23 -24.60 11.02
C VAL A 73 33.34 -25.24 11.85
N ALA A 74 33.00 -26.30 12.60
CA ALA A 74 33.94 -26.98 13.50
C ALA A 74 34.86 -27.98 12.77
N ARG A 75 34.58 -28.31 11.50
CA ARG A 75 35.28 -29.32 10.69
C ARG A 75 35.31 -30.72 11.31
N ILE A 76 34.37 -31.01 12.23
CA ILE A 76 34.25 -32.27 12.96
C ILE A 76 32.79 -32.71 12.93
N ALA A 77 32.54 -34.01 12.71
CA ALA A 77 31.19 -34.56 12.73
C ALA A 77 30.66 -34.66 14.17
N PRO A 78 29.39 -34.26 14.45
CA PRO A 78 28.78 -34.44 15.75
C PRO A 78 28.70 -35.93 16.14
N LEU A 79 29.04 -36.26 17.38
CA LEU A 79 29.00 -37.64 17.88
C LEU A 79 27.56 -38.15 18.09
N ALA A 80 26.65 -37.26 18.48
CA ALA A 80 25.23 -37.52 18.64
C ALA A 80 24.44 -36.20 18.56
N VAL A 81 23.17 -36.28 18.14
CA VAL A 81 22.22 -35.15 18.17
C VAL A 81 21.12 -35.49 19.17
N ILE A 82 20.98 -34.68 20.21
CA ILE A 82 19.91 -34.83 21.19
C ILE A 82 18.70 -34.04 20.69
N PRO A 83 17.55 -34.68 20.42
CA PRO A 83 16.36 -33.98 19.97
C PRO A 83 15.81 -33.10 21.10
N HIS A 84 15.29 -31.93 20.72
CA HIS A 84 14.60 -31.06 21.66
C HIS A 84 13.25 -31.68 22.03
N LEU A 85 13.03 -31.92 23.33
CA LEU A 85 11.71 -32.25 23.89
C LEU A 85 11.06 -30.94 24.36
N PRO A 86 9.99 -30.46 23.71
CA PRO A 86 9.35 -29.21 24.10
C PRO A 86 8.58 -29.38 25.42
N THR A 87 8.65 -28.36 26.27
CA THR A 87 7.87 -28.30 27.52
C THR A 87 6.42 -27.91 27.22
N GLU A 88 5.45 -28.30 28.06
CA GLU A 88 4.03 -27.95 27.85
C GLU A 88 3.81 -26.42 27.74
N ASP A 89 4.55 -25.63 28.52
CA ASP A 89 4.54 -24.16 28.44
C ASP A 89 5.04 -23.63 27.09
N GLU A 90 6.03 -24.28 26.49
CA GLU A 90 6.57 -23.90 25.18
C GLU A 90 5.58 -24.22 24.07
N VAL A 91 4.89 -25.37 24.17
CA VAL A 91 3.85 -25.78 23.23
C VAL A 91 2.70 -24.78 23.25
N THR A 92 2.15 -24.46 24.43
CA THR A 92 1.04 -23.51 24.58
C THR A 92 1.41 -22.10 24.12
N ARG A 93 2.62 -21.62 24.47
CA ARG A 93 3.14 -20.33 24.01
C ARG A 93 3.32 -20.29 22.50
N SER A 94 3.80 -21.38 21.89
CA SER A 94 3.91 -21.48 20.43
C SER A 94 2.55 -21.44 19.75
N MET A 95 1.54 -22.08 20.33
CA MET A 95 0.16 -22.07 19.81
C MET A 95 -0.44 -20.68 19.88
N TRP A 96 -0.26 -19.96 20.99
CA TRP A 96 -0.73 -18.58 21.12
C TRP A 96 -0.01 -17.65 20.15
N ARG A 97 1.31 -17.77 19.99
CA ARG A 97 2.08 -17.00 19.00
C ARG A 97 1.61 -17.29 17.57
N ARG A 98 1.40 -18.56 17.21
CA ARG A 98 0.86 -18.95 15.90
C ARG A 98 -0.53 -18.37 15.68
N ARG A 99 -1.38 -18.39 16.70
CA ARG A 99 -2.73 -17.83 16.63
C ARG A 99 -2.69 -16.31 16.51
N ALA A 100 -1.83 -15.63 17.26
CA ALA A 100 -1.59 -14.20 17.16
C ALA A 100 -1.11 -13.81 15.76
N ILE A 101 -0.16 -14.55 15.17
CA ILE A 101 0.31 -14.31 13.79
C ILE A 101 -0.82 -14.50 12.78
N ARG A 102 -1.62 -15.58 12.91
CA ARG A 102 -2.78 -15.81 12.03
C ARG A 102 -3.80 -14.67 12.13
N TRP A 103 -4.12 -14.23 13.35
CA TRP A 103 -5.03 -13.11 13.58
C TRP A 103 -4.47 -11.79 13.08
N ALA A 104 -3.17 -11.54 13.25
CA ALA A 104 -2.51 -10.35 12.73
C ALA A 104 -2.56 -10.33 11.19
N GLY A 105 -2.33 -11.48 10.54
CA GLY A 105 -2.47 -11.62 9.08
C GLY A 105 -3.90 -11.35 8.61
N ALA A 106 -4.89 -11.98 9.26
CA ALA A 106 -6.30 -11.74 8.95
C ALA A 106 -6.71 -10.27 9.18
N GLY A 107 -6.28 -9.67 10.29
CA GLY A 107 -6.53 -8.27 10.63
C GLY A 107 -5.89 -7.30 9.62
N SER A 108 -4.69 -7.61 9.12
CA SER A 108 -4.01 -6.80 8.09
C SER A 108 -4.76 -6.81 6.76
N ILE A 109 -5.33 -7.95 6.36
CA ILE A 109 -6.21 -8.05 5.17
C ILE A 109 -7.48 -7.21 5.36
N VAL A 110 -8.16 -7.35 6.49
CA VAL A 110 -9.38 -6.59 6.81
C VAL A 110 -9.08 -5.09 6.82
N ALA A 111 -7.97 -4.66 7.44
CA ALA A 111 -7.54 -3.27 7.44
C ALA A 111 -7.24 -2.76 6.02
N GLY A 112 -6.59 -3.57 5.17
CA GLY A 112 -6.34 -3.21 3.76
C GLY A 112 -7.63 -3.03 2.96
N VAL A 113 -8.62 -3.90 3.17
CA VAL A 113 -9.95 -3.77 2.54
C VAL A 113 -10.70 -2.55 3.06
N ALA A 114 -10.70 -2.31 4.37
CA ALA A 114 -11.35 -1.15 4.97
C ALA A 114 -10.69 0.17 4.55
N LEU A 115 -9.36 0.20 4.47
CA LEU A 115 -8.59 1.33 3.97
C LEU A 115 -8.92 1.59 2.49
N SER A 116 -8.99 0.54 1.68
CA SER A 116 -9.42 0.64 0.28
C SER A 116 -10.84 1.20 0.18
N HIS A 117 -11.76 0.74 1.02
CA HIS A 117 -13.14 1.25 1.09
C HIS A 117 -13.18 2.74 1.43
N TYR A 118 -12.37 3.19 2.39
CA TYR A 118 -12.33 4.60 2.83
C TYR A 118 -11.64 5.52 1.81
N LEU A 119 -10.71 4.99 1.02
CA LEU A 119 -9.92 5.78 0.07
C LEU A 119 -10.54 5.88 -1.34
N TRP A 120 -11.53 5.08 -1.77
CA TRP A 120 -11.79 4.93 -3.21
C TRP A 120 -13.07 5.47 -3.87
N LEU A 121 -14.15 5.83 -3.19
CA LEU A 121 -15.54 5.66 -3.69
C LEU A 121 -16.03 4.24 -3.37
N PRO A 122 -17.33 4.04 -3.07
CA PRO A 122 -17.86 2.77 -2.61
C PRO A 122 -17.59 1.64 -3.62
N LEU A 123 -17.57 0.40 -3.13
CA LEU A 123 -17.15 -0.84 -3.82
C LEU A 123 -17.77 -1.03 -5.22
N ASP A 124 -18.88 -0.33 -5.45
CA ASP A 124 -19.65 -0.21 -6.68
C ASP A 124 -18.78 0.16 -7.88
N VAL A 125 -17.87 1.14 -7.79
CA VAL A 125 -17.12 1.62 -8.98
C VAL A 125 -16.10 0.60 -9.48
N VAL A 126 -15.48 -0.15 -8.57
CA VAL A 126 -14.56 -1.26 -8.92
C VAL A 126 -15.33 -2.42 -9.54
N TRP A 127 -16.49 -2.75 -8.98
CA TRP A 127 -17.38 -3.78 -9.52
C TRP A 127 -17.89 -3.41 -10.91
N PHE A 128 -18.34 -2.17 -11.12
CA PHE A 128 -18.79 -1.68 -12.42
C PHE A 128 -17.65 -1.57 -13.44
N ALA A 129 -16.44 -1.17 -13.03
CA ALA A 129 -15.29 -1.16 -13.92
C ALA A 129 -14.85 -2.58 -14.31
N ALA A 130 -14.92 -3.54 -13.39
CA ALA A 130 -14.64 -4.95 -13.67
C ALA A 130 -15.69 -5.58 -14.58
N LEU A 131 -16.99 -5.32 -14.34
CA LEU A 131 -18.09 -5.79 -15.20
C LEU A 131 -17.97 -5.24 -16.63
N ARG A 132 -17.66 -3.95 -16.78
CA ARG A 132 -17.46 -3.32 -18.09
C ARG A 132 -16.29 -3.93 -18.85
N LYS A 133 -15.23 -4.35 -18.15
CA LYS A 133 -14.08 -5.03 -18.75
C LYS A 133 -14.36 -6.50 -19.08
N LEU A 134 -15.32 -7.11 -18.38
CA LEU A 134 -15.84 -8.47 -18.62
C LEU A 134 -16.99 -8.52 -19.63
N GLY A 135 -17.39 -7.37 -20.20
CA GLY A 135 -18.39 -7.30 -21.27
C GLY A 135 -19.84 -7.59 -20.82
N LEU A 136 -20.14 -7.43 -19.53
CA LEU A 136 -21.47 -7.69 -18.96
C LEU A 136 -22.35 -6.41 -18.83
N SER A 137 -22.02 -5.35 -19.57
CA SER A 137 -22.88 -4.17 -19.77
C SER A 137 -22.45 -3.41 -21.03
#